data_AF-A0A4T0MYI5-F1
#
_entry.id   AF-A0A4T0MYI5-F1
#
_cell.length_a   1.000
_cell.length_b   1.000
_cell.length_c   1.000
_cell.angle_alpha   90.00
_cell.angle_beta   90.00
_cell.angle_gamma   90.00
#
_symmetry.space_group_name_H-M   'P 1'
#
loop_
_entity.id
_entity.type
_entity.pdbx_description
1 polymer ?
#
loop_
_entity_poly.entity_id
_entity_poly.type
_entity_poly.pdbx_seq_one_letter_code
_entity_poly.pdbx_strand_id
1 'polypeptide(L)'
;WVQDSLDPVNIPAYLLPLSSWLVFLAVGLSIGLLSGLVSMVTVWLANIKTGRCVDKIWQTSKIMCDSWTKWTDWKLLNYSIYVLLSVIFAFIAALAVKKLSSRAAGSGISEIKCIIAGFENKEYLRWPVLLVKTCTLPFAIASGLSIGKEGPSVHVACCVGELVASLFPYFHKSKLKMREILIAASAAGVACAFGSPIGGVIFSIEVGFYLADGQDLLTQ
;
A
#
# COMPACT_ATOMS: atom_id res chain seq x y z
N TRP A 1 -22.38 24.53 -10.68
CA TRP A 1 -22.10 25.95 -10.34
C TRP A 1 -20.90 26.15 -9.39
N VAL A 2 -20.16 25.10 -8.96
CA VAL A 2 -18.92 25.24 -8.18
C VAL A 2 -17.70 24.63 -8.91
N GLN A 3 -17.80 24.33 -10.21
CA GLN A 3 -16.72 23.68 -10.96
C GLN A 3 -15.76 24.67 -11.65
N ASP A 4 -16.14 25.94 -11.82
CA ASP A 4 -15.47 26.87 -12.75
C ASP A 4 -14.39 27.79 -12.14
N SER A 5 -14.14 27.78 -10.83
CA SER A 5 -13.32 28.81 -10.18
C SER A 5 -11.85 28.45 -9.90
N LEU A 6 -11.34 27.28 -10.33
CA LEU A 6 -10.00 26.81 -9.93
C LEU A 6 -9.06 26.30 -11.04
N ASP A 7 -9.28 26.64 -12.32
CA ASP A 7 -8.39 26.18 -13.40
C ASP A 7 -7.48 27.31 -13.94
N PRO A 8 -6.20 27.39 -13.54
CA PRO A 8 -5.18 28.19 -14.23
C PRO A 8 -4.48 27.41 -15.36
N VAL A 9 -5.01 26.25 -15.78
CA VAL A 9 -4.42 25.43 -16.84
C VAL A 9 -5.39 25.39 -18.02
N ASN A 10 -4.98 25.98 -19.14
CA ASN A 10 -5.76 26.13 -20.36
C ASN A 10 -5.81 24.79 -21.13
N ILE A 11 -6.43 23.77 -20.54
CA ILE A 11 -6.65 22.47 -21.18
C ILE A 11 -8.00 22.56 -21.92
N PRO A 12 -8.07 22.27 -23.22
CA PRO A 12 -9.34 22.32 -23.93
C PRO A 12 -10.30 21.26 -23.36
N ALA A 13 -11.58 21.62 -23.21
CA ALA A 13 -12.57 20.88 -22.42
C ALA A 13 -12.76 19.41 -22.82
N TYR A 14 -12.47 19.05 -24.08
CA TYR A 14 -12.55 17.67 -24.57
C TYR A 14 -11.40 16.76 -24.10
N LEU A 15 -10.26 17.33 -23.66
CA LEU A 15 -9.11 16.56 -23.15
C LEU A 15 -9.17 16.29 -21.63
N LEU A 16 -10.03 16.99 -20.89
CA LEU A 16 -10.19 16.83 -19.44
C LEU A 16 -10.58 15.39 -19.02
N PRO A 17 -11.59 14.74 -19.66
CA PRO A 17 -11.95 13.37 -19.30
C PRO A 17 -10.81 12.40 -19.56
N LEU A 18 -10.18 12.50 -20.74
CA LEU A 18 -9.06 11.65 -21.15
C LEU A 18 -7.88 11.78 -20.19
N SER A 19 -7.53 13.01 -19.80
CA SER A 19 -6.46 13.27 -18.84
C SER A 19 -6.73 12.64 -17.48
N SER A 20 -7.99 12.62 -17.02
CA SER A 20 -8.37 12.02 -15.73
C SER A 20 -8.25 10.49 -15.77
N TRP A 21 -8.74 9.84 -16.84
CA TRP A 21 -8.59 8.40 -17.03
C TRP A 21 -7.11 7.98 -17.08
N LEU A 22 -6.24 8.78 -17.70
CA LEU A 22 -4.80 8.52 -17.72
C LEU A 22 -4.18 8.59 -16.32
N VAL A 23 -4.60 9.54 -15.47
CA VAL A 23 -4.13 9.60 -14.07
C VAL A 23 -4.58 8.36 -13.29
N PHE A 24 -5.85 7.96 -13.40
CA PHE A 24 -6.34 6.73 -12.73
C PHE A 24 -5.58 5.48 -13.20
N LEU A 25 -5.28 5.38 -14.50
CA LEU A 25 -4.49 4.28 -15.05
C LEU A 25 -3.06 4.29 -14.49
N ALA A 26 -2.41 5.45 -14.41
CA ALA A 26 -1.08 5.59 -13.83
C ALA A 26 -1.04 5.23 -12.34
N VAL A 27 -2.06 5.64 -11.58
CA VAL A 27 -2.25 5.26 -10.18
C VAL A 27 -2.42 3.74 -10.05
N GLY A 28 -3.29 3.13 -10.85
CA GLY A 28 -3.51 1.67 -10.83
C GLY A 28 -2.24 0.87 -11.15
N LEU A 29 -1.50 1.25 -12.20
CA LEU A 29 -0.25 0.60 -12.59
C LEU A 29 0.82 0.71 -11.49
N SER A 30 0.98 1.89 -10.89
CA SER A 30 1.97 2.12 -9.84
C SER A 30 1.63 1.34 -8.55
N ILE A 31 0.35 1.27 -8.16
CA ILE A 31 -0.12 0.43 -7.04
C ILE A 31 0.14 -1.04 -7.33
N GLY A 32 -0.20 -1.53 -8.52
CA GLY A 32 0.00 -2.91 -8.93
C GLY A 32 1.47 -3.32 -8.93
N LEU A 33 2.34 -2.48 -9.49
CA LEU A 33 3.79 -2.71 -9.50
C LEU A 33 4.36 -2.77 -8.07
N LEU A 34 3.99 -1.80 -7.22
CA LEU A 34 4.47 -1.75 -5.85
C LEU A 34 3.97 -2.94 -5.02
N SER A 35 2.69 -3.32 -5.17
CA SER A 35 2.12 -4.50 -4.51
C SER A 35 2.82 -5.79 -4.95
N GLY A 36 3.11 -5.92 -6.25
CA GLY A 36 3.86 -7.05 -6.79
C GLY A 36 5.28 -7.13 -6.21
N LEU A 37 5.99 -6.01 -6.13
CA LEU A 37 7.33 -5.94 -5.51
C LEU A 37 7.30 -6.33 -4.03
N VAL A 38 6.36 -5.77 -3.25
CA VAL A 38 6.18 -6.10 -1.83
C VAL A 38 5.89 -7.60 -1.67
N SER A 39 5.04 -8.18 -2.50
CA SER A 39 4.72 -9.61 -2.47
C SER A 39 5.95 -10.47 -2.78
N MET A 40 6.72 -10.14 -3.81
CA MET A 40 7.95 -10.87 -4.17
C MET A 40 8.97 -10.85 -3.04
N VAL A 41 9.23 -9.67 -2.46
CA VAL A 41 10.16 -9.52 -1.33
C VAL A 41 9.66 -10.28 -0.10
N THR A 42 8.36 -10.24 0.19
CA THR A 42 7.76 -10.94 1.33
C THR A 42 7.95 -12.45 1.22
N VAL A 43 7.66 -13.04 0.06
CA VAL A 43 7.81 -14.49 -0.14
C VAL A 43 9.28 -14.89 -0.09
N TRP A 44 10.17 -14.07 -0.68
CA TRP A 44 11.61 -14.31 -0.62
C TRP A 44 12.15 -14.30 0.83
N LEU A 45 11.79 -13.29 1.62
CA LEU A 45 12.13 -13.19 3.04
C LEU A 45 11.48 -14.29 3.88
N ALA A 46 10.26 -14.73 3.56
CA ALA A 46 9.64 -15.83 4.30
C ALA A 46 10.39 -17.15 4.06
N ASN A 47 10.83 -17.38 2.82
CA ASN A 47 11.47 -18.64 2.43
C ASN A 47 12.93 -18.75 2.88
N ILE A 48 13.66 -17.63 2.99
CA ILE A 48 15.04 -17.62 3.49
C ILE A 48 15.17 -18.25 4.90
N LYS A 49 14.11 -18.19 5.72
CA LYS A 49 14.07 -18.84 7.05
C LYS A 49 14.16 -20.36 6.98
N THR A 50 13.68 -20.95 5.89
CA THR A 50 13.57 -22.40 5.74
C THR A 50 14.71 -23.02 4.94
N GLY A 51 15.46 -22.21 4.18
CA GLY A 51 16.58 -22.66 3.37
C GLY A 51 16.84 -21.74 2.18
N ARG A 52 17.63 -22.24 1.22
CA ARG A 52 17.94 -21.54 -0.03
C ARG A 52 17.94 -22.50 -1.23
N CYS A 53 17.68 -21.94 -2.39
CA CYS A 53 17.92 -22.61 -3.66
C CYS A 53 19.40 -22.42 -4.06
N VAL A 54 20.10 -23.49 -4.43
CA VAL A 54 21.53 -23.44 -4.76
C VAL A 54 21.77 -22.83 -6.15
N ASP A 55 20.88 -23.13 -7.11
CA ASP A 55 21.08 -22.76 -8.51
C ASP A 55 20.71 -21.31 -8.80
N LYS A 56 19.72 -20.76 -8.07
CA LYS A 56 19.21 -19.40 -8.29
C LYS A 56 18.79 -18.75 -6.98
N ILE A 57 19.55 -17.74 -6.55
CA ILE A 57 19.33 -17.01 -5.28
C ILE A 57 18.01 -16.22 -5.25
N TRP A 58 17.47 -15.86 -6.42
CA TRP A 58 16.24 -15.08 -6.58
C TRP A 58 14.98 -15.94 -6.76
N GLN A 59 15.11 -17.28 -6.77
CA GLN A 59 13.96 -18.16 -6.93
C GLN A 59 13.08 -18.09 -5.67
N THR A 60 11.91 -17.51 -5.81
CA THR A 60 11.07 -17.13 -4.67
C THR A 60 10.34 -18.31 -4.03
N SER A 61 10.26 -19.49 -4.67
CA SER A 61 9.40 -20.59 -4.21
C SER A 61 10.15 -21.91 -4.10
N LYS A 62 9.90 -22.62 -2.99
CA LYS A 62 10.33 -24.00 -2.76
C LYS A 62 9.77 -24.98 -3.81
N ILE A 63 8.61 -24.68 -4.38
CA ILE A 63 7.94 -25.52 -5.39
C ILE A 63 8.64 -25.45 -6.74
N MET A 64 9.31 -24.33 -7.04
CA MET A 64 9.95 -24.09 -8.33
C MET A 64 11.47 -24.33 -8.29
N CYS A 65 12.00 -24.92 -7.21
CA CYS A 65 13.42 -25.23 -7.06
C CYS A 65 13.58 -26.72 -6.72
N ASP A 66 14.10 -27.49 -7.68
CA ASP A 66 14.36 -28.93 -7.49
C ASP A 66 15.50 -29.19 -6.49
N SER A 67 16.40 -28.22 -6.29
CA SER A 67 17.59 -28.29 -5.44
C SER A 67 17.46 -27.47 -4.14
N TRP A 68 16.30 -27.50 -3.48
CA TRP A 68 16.10 -26.76 -2.22
C TRP A 68 16.93 -27.36 -1.09
N THR A 69 17.88 -26.59 -0.56
CA THR A 69 18.74 -27.02 0.55
C THR A 69 18.36 -26.29 1.84
N LYS A 70 18.26 -27.06 2.93
CA LYS A 70 18.13 -26.52 4.28
C LYS A 70 19.47 -25.90 4.69
N TRP A 71 19.43 -25.00 5.68
CA TRP A 71 20.65 -24.41 6.24
C TRP A 71 21.58 -25.46 6.87
N THR A 72 21.01 -26.50 7.48
CA THR A 72 21.76 -27.58 8.13
C THR A 72 20.90 -28.83 8.20
N ASP A 73 21.53 -30.01 8.21
CA ASP A 73 20.86 -31.32 8.34
C ASP A 73 20.34 -31.59 9.77
N TRP A 74 20.99 -31.00 10.78
CA TRP A 74 20.60 -31.10 12.18
C TRP A 74 19.27 -30.37 12.44
N LYS A 75 18.24 -31.13 12.80
CA LYS A 75 16.87 -30.62 13.02
C LYS A 75 16.81 -29.48 14.06
N LEU A 76 17.51 -29.63 15.19
CA LEU A 76 17.52 -28.64 16.28
C LEU A 76 18.18 -27.32 15.86
N LEU A 77 19.29 -27.41 15.13
CA LEU A 77 20.04 -26.24 14.69
C LEU A 77 19.26 -25.46 13.62
N ASN A 78 18.59 -26.17 12.71
CA ASN A 78 17.72 -25.56 11.71
C ASN A 78 16.51 -24.84 12.34
N TYR A 79 15.87 -25.46 13.34
CA TYR A 79 14.80 -24.79 14.10
C TYR A 79 15.30 -23.54 14.83
N SER A 80 16.50 -23.60 15.41
CA SER A 80 17.12 -22.46 16.09
C SER A 80 17.39 -21.30 15.11
N ILE A 81 17.91 -21.59 13.91
CA ILE A 81 18.10 -20.59 12.84
C ILE A 81 16.75 -19.98 12.44
N TYR A 82 15.72 -20.79 12.24
CA TYR A 82 14.38 -20.32 11.89
C TYR A 82 13.84 -19.31 12.92
N VAL A 83 13.96 -19.63 14.21
CA VAL A 83 13.50 -18.76 15.31
C VAL A 83 14.35 -17.49 15.39
N LEU A 84 15.68 -17.61 15.36
CA LEU A 84 16.58 -16.46 15.42
C LEU A 84 16.33 -15.47 14.26
N LEU A 85 16.19 -15.97 13.04
CA LEU A 85 15.93 -15.13 11.88
C LEU A 85 14.55 -14.46 11.94
N SER A 86 13.54 -15.16 12.47
CA SER A 86 12.21 -14.60 12.73
C SER A 86 12.26 -13.44 13.73
N VAL A 87 13.00 -13.61 14.83
CA VAL A 87 13.17 -12.56 15.86
C VAL A 87 13.92 -11.36 15.29
N ILE A 88 14.98 -11.58 14.51
CA ILE A 88 15.74 -10.50 13.86
C ILE A 88 14.84 -9.69 12.92
N PHE A 89 14.00 -10.35 12.11
CA PHE A 89 13.07 -9.65 11.21
C PHE A 89 12.04 -8.83 11.96
N ALA A 90 11.42 -9.39 13.01
CA ALA A 90 10.48 -8.65 13.85
C ALA A 90 11.15 -7.43 14.51
N PHE A 91 12.38 -7.60 15.00
CA PHE A 91 13.14 -6.53 15.65
C PHE A 91 13.49 -5.40 14.67
N ILE A 92 13.96 -5.73 13.46
CA ILE A 92 14.26 -4.75 12.41
C ILE A 92 12.99 -3.97 12.03
N ALA A 93 11.87 -4.67 11.82
CA ALA A 93 10.60 -4.03 11.50
C ALA A 93 10.15 -3.07 12.61
N ALA A 94 10.17 -3.52 13.87
CA ALA A 94 9.76 -2.70 15.01
C ALA A 94 10.66 -1.47 15.20
N LEU A 95 11.99 -1.63 15.08
CA LEU A 95 12.93 -0.52 15.18
C LEU A 95 12.77 0.48 14.05
N ALA A 96 12.57 0.01 12.81
CA ALA A 96 12.37 0.88 11.66
C ALA A 96 11.10 1.73 11.82
N VAL A 97 9.97 1.14 12.24
CA VAL A 97 8.74 1.89 12.54
C VAL A 97 8.98 2.89 13.68
N LYS A 98 9.60 2.45 14.78
CA LYS A 98 9.80 3.33 15.95
C LYS A 98 10.73 4.52 15.67
N LYS A 99 11.78 4.33 14.86
CA LYS A 99 12.80 5.37 14.59
C LYS A 99 12.48 6.25 13.39
N LEU A 100 11.93 5.70 12.31
CA LEU A 100 11.72 6.45 11.06
C LEU A 100 10.36 7.13 11.02
N SER A 101 9.28 6.42 11.36
CA SER A 101 7.93 6.98 11.36
C SER A 101 6.99 6.14 12.21
N SER A 102 6.67 6.63 13.42
CA SER A 102 5.70 5.99 14.31
C SER A 102 4.29 5.94 13.72
N ARG A 103 3.99 6.82 12.76
CA ARG A 103 2.72 6.89 12.03
C ARG A 103 2.51 5.74 11.05
N ALA A 104 3.55 4.99 10.71
CA ALA A 104 3.43 3.81 9.83
C ALA A 104 2.86 2.58 10.56
N ALA A 105 2.70 2.64 11.89
CA ALA A 105 2.19 1.53 12.68
C ALA A 105 0.72 1.20 12.35
N GLY A 106 0.37 -0.08 12.43
CA GLY A 106 -1.00 -0.55 12.24
C GLY A 106 -1.45 -0.66 10.78
N SER A 107 -2.75 -0.94 10.61
CA SER A 107 -3.37 -1.19 9.30
C SER A 107 -3.47 0.10 8.46
N GLY A 108 -4.00 1.17 9.05
CA GLY A 108 -4.23 2.45 8.39
C GLY A 108 -5.58 2.60 7.67
N ILE A 109 -6.40 1.55 7.61
CA ILE A 109 -7.74 1.63 6.99
C ILE A 109 -8.63 2.65 7.71
N SER A 110 -8.66 2.64 9.04
CA SER A 110 -9.46 3.57 9.85
C SER A 110 -9.10 5.02 9.54
N GLU A 111 -7.81 5.31 9.46
CA GLU A 111 -7.27 6.64 9.21
C GLU A 111 -7.57 7.08 7.77
N ILE A 112 -7.48 6.18 6.79
CA ILE A 112 -7.90 6.47 5.40
C ILE A 112 -9.40 6.79 5.35
N LYS A 113 -10.26 6.03 6.04
CA LYS A 113 -11.71 6.33 6.13
C LYS A 113 -11.93 7.72 6.73
N CYS A 114 -11.22 8.08 7.80
CA CYS A 114 -11.30 9.42 8.40
C CYS A 114 -10.85 10.53 7.43
N ILE A 115 -9.77 10.32 6.68
CA ILE A 115 -9.26 11.32 5.71
C ILE A 115 -10.28 11.54 4.58
N ILE A 116 -10.92 10.47 4.10
CA ILE A 116 -11.94 10.55 3.05
C ILE A 116 -13.23 11.21 3.58
N ALA A 117 -13.64 10.89 4.81
CA ALA A 117 -14.75 11.55 5.50
C ALA A 117 -14.51 13.05 5.76
N GLY A 118 -13.25 13.47 5.76
CA GLY A 118 -12.87 14.87 5.70
C GLY A 118 -11.94 15.36 6.80
N PHE A 119 -11.57 14.49 7.74
CA PHE A 119 -10.57 14.76 8.77
C PHE A 119 -9.16 14.66 8.17
N GLU A 120 -8.69 15.78 7.63
CA GLU A 120 -7.44 15.83 6.87
C GLU A 120 -6.20 15.70 7.77
N ASN A 121 -5.47 14.59 7.63
CA ASN A 121 -4.14 14.40 8.21
C ASN A 121 -3.09 14.26 7.11
N LYS A 122 -2.62 15.40 6.60
CA LYS A 122 -1.66 15.47 5.48
C LYS A 122 -0.36 14.70 5.73
N GLU A 123 0.05 14.55 6.99
CA GLU A 123 1.29 13.86 7.34
C GLU A 123 1.20 12.34 7.15
N TYR A 124 -0.01 11.79 7.19
CA TYR A 124 -0.26 10.34 7.12
C TYR A 124 -0.09 9.76 5.71
N LEU A 125 -0.34 10.58 4.69
CA LEU A 125 -0.22 10.21 3.27
C LEU A 125 1.15 10.55 2.66
N ARG A 126 2.11 11.05 3.46
CA ARG A 126 3.41 11.49 2.93
C ARG A 126 4.28 10.31 2.50
N TRP A 127 5.13 10.58 1.51
CA TRP A 127 6.11 9.61 0.98
C TRP A 127 7.03 8.92 2.01
N PRO A 128 7.44 9.52 3.16
CA PRO A 128 8.25 8.80 4.15
C PRO A 128 7.46 7.69 4.84
N VAL A 129 6.16 7.90 5.09
CA VAL A 129 5.28 6.88 5.68
C VAL A 129 5.11 5.72 4.71
N LEU A 130 4.90 6.03 3.42
CA LEU A 130 4.85 5.04 2.34
C LEU A 130 6.11 4.16 2.33
N LEU A 131 7.30 4.76 2.30
CA LEU A 131 8.57 4.01 2.25
C LEU A 131 8.80 3.14 3.48
N VAL A 132 8.56 3.68 4.67
CA VAL A 132 8.71 2.90 5.90
C VAL A 132 7.75 1.72 5.88
N LYS A 133 6.46 1.95 5.58
CA LYS A 133 5.43 0.91 5.61
C LYS A 133 5.67 -0.19 4.57
N THR A 134 6.05 0.17 3.35
CA THR A 134 6.36 -0.80 2.28
C THR A 134 7.61 -1.63 2.58
N CYS A 135 8.62 -1.04 3.24
CA CYS A 135 9.82 -1.78 3.65
C CYS A 135 9.56 -2.67 4.87
N THR A 136 8.83 -2.19 5.89
CA THR A 136 8.65 -2.93 7.15
C THR A 136 7.62 -4.05 7.05
N LEU A 137 6.63 -3.92 6.16
CA LEU A 137 5.57 -4.90 5.99
C LEU A 137 6.09 -6.31 5.60
N PRO A 138 6.98 -6.45 4.59
CA PRO A 138 7.62 -7.73 4.28
C PRO A 138 8.34 -8.36 5.47
N PHE A 139 9.10 -7.58 6.25
CA PHE A 139 9.81 -8.10 7.42
C PHE A 139 8.85 -8.57 8.52
N ALA A 140 7.76 -7.81 8.76
CA ALA A 140 6.74 -8.20 9.73
C ALA A 140 6.06 -9.52 9.35
N ILE A 141 5.67 -9.68 8.09
CA ILE A 141 5.04 -10.92 7.60
C ILE A 141 6.05 -12.07 7.59
N ALA A 142 7.27 -11.83 7.10
CA ALA A 142 8.33 -12.83 7.06
C ALA A 142 8.75 -13.29 8.46
N SER A 143 8.59 -12.47 9.50
CA SER A 143 8.85 -12.90 10.88
C SER A 143 7.87 -13.97 11.39
N GLY A 144 6.72 -14.16 10.72
CA GLY A 144 5.70 -15.14 11.12
C GLY A 144 4.74 -14.66 12.20
N LEU A 145 4.66 -13.34 12.42
CA LEU A 145 3.61 -12.73 13.24
C LEU A 145 2.22 -12.99 12.61
N SER A 146 1.18 -13.02 13.44
CA SER A 146 -0.22 -13.14 12.97
C SER A 146 -0.72 -11.81 12.38
N ILE A 147 -0.10 -11.39 11.27
CA ILE A 147 -0.34 -10.12 10.59
C ILE A 147 -0.42 -10.39 9.08
N GLY A 148 -1.35 -9.71 8.40
CA GLY A 148 -1.51 -9.78 6.94
C GLY A 148 -1.08 -8.50 6.23
N LYS A 149 -0.82 -8.62 4.91
CA LYS A 149 -0.59 -7.46 4.02
C LYS A 149 -1.86 -6.71 3.63
N GLU A 150 -3.03 -7.32 3.90
CA GLU A 150 -4.33 -6.90 3.37
C GLU A 150 -4.82 -5.55 3.89
N GLY A 151 -4.53 -5.22 5.14
CA GLY A 151 -4.87 -3.91 5.71
C GLY A 151 -3.92 -2.80 5.25
N PRO A 152 -2.59 -2.97 5.47
CA PRO A 152 -1.57 -2.01 5.08
C PRO A 152 -1.53 -1.69 3.58
N SER A 153 -1.93 -2.61 2.70
CA SER A 153 -1.96 -2.40 1.24
C SER A 153 -2.89 -1.27 0.83
N VAL A 154 -4.03 -1.09 1.49
CA VAL A 154 -4.99 -0.03 1.20
C VAL A 154 -4.39 1.34 1.52
N HIS A 155 -3.72 1.47 2.67
CA HIS A 155 -2.97 2.68 3.04
C HIS A 155 -1.90 2.97 1.99
N VAL A 156 -1.05 1.99 1.69
CA VAL A 156 0.03 2.13 0.71
C VAL A 156 -0.51 2.58 -0.64
N ALA A 157 -1.64 2.02 -1.08
CA ALA A 157 -2.31 2.41 -2.32
C ALA A 157 -2.78 3.88 -2.29
N CYS A 158 -3.41 4.33 -1.21
CA CYS A 158 -3.80 5.74 -1.04
C CYS A 158 -2.60 6.69 -1.02
N CYS A 159 -1.49 6.32 -0.39
CA CYS A 159 -0.25 7.11 -0.44
C CYS A 159 0.34 7.22 -1.85
N VAL A 160 0.30 6.13 -2.63
CA VAL A 160 0.72 6.16 -4.03
C VAL A 160 -0.24 7.01 -4.86
N GLY A 161 -1.55 6.90 -4.62
CA GLY A 161 -2.57 7.74 -5.26
C GLY A 161 -2.32 9.23 -5.02
N GLU A 162 -2.11 9.63 -3.76
CA GLU A 162 -1.74 11.00 -3.38
C GLU A 162 -0.45 11.46 -4.08
N LEU A 163 0.59 10.61 -4.07
CA LEU A 163 1.88 10.94 -4.68
C LEU A 163 1.76 11.16 -6.18
N VAL A 164 1.11 10.25 -6.90
CA VAL A 164 0.91 10.35 -8.36
C VAL A 164 0.01 11.53 -8.68
N ALA A 165 -1.08 11.74 -7.94
CA ALA A 165 -1.99 12.88 -8.11
C ALA A 165 -1.29 14.22 -7.87
N SER A 166 -0.36 14.28 -6.90
CA SER A 166 0.39 15.49 -6.58
C SER A 166 1.32 15.95 -7.70
N LEU A 167 1.72 15.05 -8.62
CA LEU A 167 2.49 15.40 -9.82
C LEU A 167 1.66 16.20 -10.82
N PHE A 168 0.33 16.15 -10.73
CA PHE A 168 -0.59 16.87 -11.60
C PHE A 168 -1.21 18.07 -10.87
N PRO A 169 -0.87 19.32 -11.25
CA PRO A 169 -1.36 20.53 -10.58
C PRO A 169 -2.89 20.65 -10.52
N TYR A 170 -3.58 20.05 -11.49
CA TYR A 170 -5.05 20.01 -11.59
C TYR A 170 -5.70 19.25 -10.43
N PHE A 171 -5.11 18.12 -10.01
CA PHE A 171 -5.60 17.31 -8.90
C PHE A 171 -5.09 17.83 -7.55
N HIS A 172 -3.85 18.31 -7.51
CA HIS A 172 -3.24 18.80 -6.27
C HIS A 172 -3.93 20.05 -5.69
N LYS A 173 -4.50 20.92 -6.53
CA LYS A 173 -5.15 22.17 -6.08
C LYS A 173 -6.55 21.97 -5.50
N SER A 174 -7.25 20.90 -5.87
CA SER A 174 -8.61 20.64 -5.41
C SER A 174 -8.65 19.47 -4.44
N LYS A 175 -9.03 19.75 -3.18
CA LYS A 175 -9.21 18.73 -2.15
C LYS A 175 -10.26 17.70 -2.51
N LEU A 176 -11.31 18.11 -3.23
CA LEU A 176 -12.38 17.20 -3.66
C LEU A 176 -11.85 16.18 -4.68
N LYS A 177 -11.14 16.66 -5.72
CA LYS A 177 -10.54 15.79 -6.74
C LYS A 177 -9.48 14.87 -6.16
N MET A 178 -8.71 15.34 -5.17
CA MET A 178 -7.77 14.47 -4.46
C MET A 178 -8.50 13.35 -3.71
N ARG A 179 -9.60 13.64 -3.01
CA ARG A 179 -10.39 12.61 -2.31
C ARG A 179 -11.01 11.60 -3.28
N GLU A 180 -11.45 12.02 -4.47
CA GLU A 180 -11.89 11.09 -5.53
C GLU A 180 -10.77 10.11 -5.93
N ILE A 181 -9.54 10.59 -6.06
CA ILE A 181 -8.37 9.73 -6.30
C ILE A 181 -8.11 8.80 -5.12
N LEU A 182 -8.21 9.27 -3.88
CA LEU A 182 -8.00 8.42 -2.71
C LEU A 182 -9.05 7.30 -2.61
N ILE A 183 -10.31 7.58 -2.95
CA ILE A 183 -11.40 6.59 -3.03
C ILE A 183 -11.05 5.54 -4.11
N ALA A 184 -10.67 5.97 -5.31
CA ALA A 184 -10.29 5.06 -6.39
C ALA A 184 -9.03 4.24 -6.06
N ALA A 185 -8.03 4.88 -5.43
CA ALA A 185 -6.81 4.22 -4.97
C ALA A 185 -7.11 3.19 -3.88
N SER A 186 -8.06 3.45 -2.99
CA SER A 186 -8.48 2.49 -1.97
C SER A 186 -9.12 1.24 -2.60
N ALA A 187 -9.96 1.40 -3.63
CA ALA A 187 -10.48 0.28 -4.42
C ALA A 187 -9.36 -0.53 -5.07
N ALA A 188 -8.41 0.14 -5.73
CA ALA A 188 -7.28 -0.51 -6.38
C ALA A 188 -6.40 -1.26 -5.35
N GLY A 189 -6.17 -0.67 -4.18
CA GLY A 189 -5.45 -1.30 -3.08
C GLY A 189 -6.12 -2.59 -2.61
N VAL A 190 -7.42 -2.56 -2.33
CA VAL A 190 -8.20 -3.74 -1.96
C VAL A 190 -8.19 -4.79 -3.07
N ALA A 191 -8.36 -4.38 -4.33
CA ALA A 191 -8.32 -5.28 -5.48
C ALA A 191 -6.96 -5.99 -5.60
N CYS A 192 -5.85 -5.27 -5.44
CA CYS A 192 -4.49 -5.84 -5.46
C CYS A 192 -4.19 -6.72 -4.24
N ALA A 193 -4.80 -6.43 -3.10
CA ALA A 193 -4.55 -7.15 -1.86
C ALA A 193 -5.23 -8.53 -1.90
N PHE A 194 -6.54 -8.53 -2.20
CA PHE A 194 -7.40 -9.72 -2.17
C PHE A 194 -7.57 -10.41 -3.53
N GLY A 195 -7.10 -9.81 -4.62
CA GLY A 195 -7.35 -10.32 -5.98
C GLY A 195 -8.81 -10.19 -6.42
N SER A 196 -9.59 -9.30 -5.78
CA SER A 196 -11.03 -9.12 -6.04
C SER A 196 -11.33 -7.67 -6.45
N PRO A 197 -11.43 -7.38 -7.77
CA PRO A 197 -11.72 -6.03 -8.23
C PRO A 197 -13.11 -5.54 -7.83
N ILE A 198 -14.11 -6.44 -7.85
CA ILE A 198 -15.50 -6.11 -7.47
C ILE A 198 -15.57 -5.75 -5.98
N GLY A 199 -14.87 -6.50 -5.12
CA GLY A 199 -14.79 -6.20 -3.69
C GLY A 199 -14.16 -4.85 -3.41
N GLY A 200 -13.12 -4.48 -4.17
CA GLY A 200 -12.49 -3.16 -4.08
C GLY A 200 -13.45 -2.02 -4.45
N VAL A 201 -14.25 -2.18 -5.52
CA VAL A 201 -15.23 -1.16 -5.92
C VAL A 201 -16.32 -0.99 -4.87
N ILE A 202 -16.88 -2.09 -4.34
CA ILE A 202 -17.88 -2.03 -3.26
C ILE A 202 -17.31 -1.31 -2.03
N PHE A 203 -16.07 -1.63 -1.65
CA PHE A 203 -15.39 -0.94 -0.56
C PHE A 203 -15.25 0.56 -0.83
N SER A 204 -14.86 0.96 -2.04
CA SER A 204 -14.75 2.39 -2.37
C SER A 204 -16.09 3.12 -2.38
N ILE A 205 -17.19 2.43 -2.71
CA ILE A 205 -18.54 3.00 -2.62
C ILE A 205 -18.91 3.22 -1.14
N GLU A 206 -18.69 2.22 -0.28
CA GLU A 206 -18.89 2.37 1.18
C GLU A 206 -18.09 3.55 1.72
N VAL A 207 -16.81 3.63 1.36
CA VAL A 207 -15.92 4.68 1.81
C VAL A 207 -16.29 6.05 1.22
N GLY A 208 -16.76 6.07 -0.03
CA GLY A 208 -17.23 7.28 -0.72
C GLY A 208 -18.53 7.84 -0.14
N PHE A 209 -19.42 7.01 0.42
CA PHE A 209 -20.59 7.51 1.15
C PHE A 209 -20.21 8.40 2.34
N TYR A 210 -19.12 8.09 3.07
CA TYR A 210 -18.65 8.96 4.16
C TYR A 210 -18.17 10.33 3.68
N LEU A 211 -17.71 10.45 2.43
CA LEU A 211 -17.33 11.75 1.87
C LEU A 211 -18.55 12.66 1.70
N ALA A 212 -19.69 12.10 1.28
CA ALA A 212 -20.94 12.84 1.15
C ALA A 212 -21.46 13.29 2.53
N ASP A 213 -21.49 12.38 3.50
CA ASP A 213 -21.97 12.66 4.87
C ASP A 213 -21.06 13.68 5.60
N GLY A 214 -19.75 13.61 5.38
CA GLY A 214 -18.80 14.58 5.93
C GLY A 214 -18.89 15.98 5.33
N GLN A 215 -19.40 16.14 4.10
CA GLN A 215 -19.68 17.47 3.53
C GLN A 215 -20.91 18.13 4.19
N ASP A 216 -21.92 17.34 4.56
CA ASP A 216 -23.12 17.84 5.24
C ASP A 216 -22.80 18.30 6.68
N LEU A 217 -21.87 17.64 7.37
CA LEU A 217 -21.39 18.06 8.70
C LEU A 217 -20.52 19.32 8.70
N LEU A 218 -19.83 19.62 7.60
CA LEU A 218 -18.97 20.82 7.48
C LEU A 218 -19.72 22.05 6.93
N THR A 219 -20.98 21.87 6.53
CA THR A 219 -21.85 22.94 6.00
C THR A 219 -22.91 23.42 7.00
N GLN A 220 -22.97 22.82 8.20
CA GLN A 220 -23.70 23.32 9.37
C GLN A 220 -22.76 24.08 10.32
#